data_AF-A0A6N2D0Q8-F1
#
_entry.id   AF-A0A6N2D0Q8-F1
#
_cell.length_a   1.000
_cell.length_b   1.000
_cell.length_c   1.000
_cell.angle_alpha   90.00
_cell.angle_beta   90.00
_cell.angle_gamma   90.00
#
_symmetry.space_group_name_H-M   'P 1'
#
loop_
_entity.id
_entity.type
_entity.pdbx_description
1 polymer ?
#
loop_
_entity_poly.entity_id
_entity_poly.type
_entity_poly.pdbx_seq_one_letter_code
_entity_poly.pdbx_strand_id
1 'polypeptide(L)' 'MPAKQKLTVYVPDGIHEEMKAEADRQDRSVSWLVEHCWKMARNRMQSYPGVSELVEDVAADHT' A
#
# COMPACT_ATOMS: atom_id res chain seq x y z
N MET A 1 8.98 19.92 -9.53
CA MET A 1 7.78 19.50 -8.78
C MET A 1 7.50 18.06 -9.16
N PRO A 2 7.49 17.09 -8.24
CA PRO A 2 7.05 15.74 -8.60
C PRO A 2 5.62 15.83 -9.15
N ALA A 3 5.41 15.28 -10.35
CA ALA A 3 4.10 15.30 -10.97
C ALA A 3 3.13 14.41 -10.16
N LYS A 4 1.98 14.95 -9.76
CA LYS A 4 0.91 14.15 -9.15
C LYS A 4 0.19 13.39 -10.26
N GLN A 5 0.20 12.06 -10.20
CA GLN A 5 -0.54 11.21 -11.13
C GLN A 5 -1.88 10.80 -10.52
N LYS A 6 -2.96 10.81 -11.32
CA LYS A 6 -4.26 10.28 -10.89
C LYS A 6 -4.19 8.75 -10.86
N LEU A 7 -4.47 8.17 -9.70
CA LEU A 7 -4.56 6.73 -9.49
C LEU A 7 -5.98 6.38 -9.05
N THR A 8 -6.60 5.39 -9.70
CA THR A 8 -7.88 4.83 -9.28
C THR A 8 -7.62 3.40 -8.82
N VAL A 9 -7.94 3.09 -7.56
CA VAL A 9 -7.78 1.76 -6.97
C VAL A 9 -9.11 1.28 -6.43
N TYR A 10 -9.32 -0.03 -6.47
CA TYR A 10 -10.46 -0.66 -5.81
C TYR A 10 -10.04 -1.05 -4.40
N VAL A 11 -10.83 -0.62 -3.42
CA VAL A 11 -10.66 -0.96 -2.01
C VAL A 11 -11.99 -1.50 -1.47
N PRO A 12 -11.99 -2.37 -0.45
CA PRO A 12 -13.22 -2.79 0.21
C PRO A 12 -13.99 -1.61 0.80
N ASP A 13 -15.34 -1.67 0.78
CA ASP A 13 -16.21 -0.57 1.21
C ASP A 13 -15.90 -0.08 2.63
N GLY A 14 -15.66 -0.99 3.58
CA GLY A 14 -15.31 -0.63 4.96
C GLY A 14 -14.02 0.17 5.07
N ILE A 15 -12.98 -0.20 4.31
CA ILE A 15 -11.69 0.51 4.32
C ILE A 15 -11.85 1.92 3.72
N HIS A 16 -12.65 2.06 2.66
CA HIS A 16 -12.90 3.36 2.06
C HIS A 16 -13.57 4.34 3.03
N GLU A 17 -14.58 3.88 3.78
CA GLU A 17 -15.27 4.70 4.78
C GLU A 17 -14.34 5.07 5.94
N GLU A 18 -13.56 4.13 6.46
CA GLU A 18 -12.57 4.38 7.51
C GLU A 18 -11.53 5.42 7.08
N MET A 19 -10.97 5.29 5.88
CA MET A 19 -9.98 6.23 5.35
C MET A 19 -10.57 7.64 5.18
N LYS A 20 -11.83 7.74 4.74
CA LYS A 20 -12.51 9.03 4.59
C LYS A 20 -12.76 9.68 5.95
N ALA A 21 -13.29 8.93 6.92
CA ALA A 21 -13.52 9.43 8.27
C ALA A 21 -12.21 9.92 8.93
N GLU A 22 -11.11 9.20 8.73
CA GLU A 22 -9.81 9.58 9.28
C GLU A 22 -9.19 10.80 8.57
N ALA A 23 -9.41 10.92 7.26
CA ALA A 23 -9.02 12.10 6.50
C ALA A 23 -9.79 13.36 6.96
N ASP A 24 -11.10 13.24 7.17
CA ASP A 24 -11.95 14.31 7.68
C ASP A 24 -11.55 14.70 9.11
N ARG A 25 -11.22 13.72 9.97
CA ARG A 25 -10.75 13.94 11.36
C ARG A 25 -9.44 14.75 11.42
N GLN A 26 -8.54 14.54 10.47
CA GLN A 26 -7.24 15.20 10.41
C GLN A 26 -7.24 16.48 9.55
N ASP A 27 -8.37 16.80 8.93
CA ASP A 27 -8.53 17.93 8.01
C ASP A 27 -7.53 17.86 6.83
N ARG A 28 -7.42 16.66 6.24
CA ARG A 28 -6.49 16.34 5.14
C ARG A 28 -7.21 15.57 4.04
N SER A 29 -6.63 15.58 2.84
CA SER A 29 -7.17 14.79 1.73
C SER A 29 -6.81 13.31 1.88
N VAL A 30 -7.68 12.42 1.37
CA VAL A 30 -7.42 10.97 1.29
C VAL A 30 -6.11 10.69 0.55
N SER A 31 -5.77 11.47 -0.48
CA SER A 31 -4.49 11.33 -1.19
C SER A 31 -3.28 11.59 -0.27
N TRP A 32 -3.36 12.56 0.64
CA TRP A 32 -2.31 12.80 1.63
C TRP A 32 -2.21 11.64 2.63
N LEU A 33 -3.35 11.12 3.09
CA LEU A 33 -3.40 9.96 3.98
C LEU A 33 -2.73 8.74 3.34
N VAL A 34 -3.08 8.41 2.09
CA VAL A 34 -2.48 7.30 1.33
C VAL A 34 -0.96 7.48 1.16
N GLU A 35 -0.50 8.68 0.83
CA GLU A 35 0.93 8.97 0.71
C GLU A 35 1.66 8.76 2.05
N HIS A 36 1.04 9.19 3.16
CA HIS A 36 1.61 9.01 4.49
C HIS A 36 1.63 7.53 4.91
N CYS A 37 0.54 6.80 4.70
CA CYS A 37 0.45 5.36 4.95
C CYS A 37 1.54 4.60 4.18
N TRP A 38 1.76 4.90 2.90
CA TRP A 38 2.82 4.28 2.12
C TRP A 38 4.20 4.56 2.73
N LYS A 39 4.50 5.82 3.08
CA LYS A 39 5.80 6.17 3.70
C LYS A 39 6.05 5.43 5.01
N MET A 40 5.00 5.23 5.81
CA MET A 40 5.09 4.46 7.06
C MET A 40 5.25 2.95 6.81
N ALA A 41 4.54 2.39 5.83
CA ALA A 41 4.53 0.96 5.55
C ALA A 41 5.70 0.49 4.66
N ARG A 42 6.36 1.40 3.91
CA ARG A 42 7.31 1.05 2.84
C ARG A 42 8.39 0.06 3.28
N ASN A 43 8.99 0.28 4.45
CA ASN A 43 10.12 -0.53 4.91
C ASN A 43 9.67 -1.97 5.21
N ARG A 44 8.45 -2.12 5.75
CA ARG A 44 7.84 -3.43 6.02
C ARG A 44 7.38 -4.11 4.73
N MET A 45 6.87 -3.35 3.77
CA MET A 45 6.47 -3.93 2.48
C MET A 45 7.69 -4.42 1.70
N GLN A 46 8.82 -3.72 1.79
CA GLN A 46 10.09 -4.12 1.16
C GLN A 46 10.75 -5.33 1.81
N SER A 47 10.39 -5.71 3.04
CA SER A 47 10.93 -6.93 3.67
C SER A 47 10.22 -8.20 3.20
N TYR A 48 9.06 -8.09 2.56
CA TYR A 48 8.42 -9.27 1.99
C TYR A 48 9.15 -9.70 0.71
N PRO A 49 9.47 -11.00 0.57
CA PRO A 49 10.11 -11.50 -0.63
C PRO A 49 9.21 -11.27 -1.84
N GLY A 50 9.84 -11.08 -3.00
CA GLY A 50 9.10 -11.06 -4.25
C GLY A 50 8.39 -12.39 -4.47
N VAL A 51 7.20 -12.37 -5.09
CA VAL A 51 6.47 -13.61 -5.43
C VAL A 51 7.35 -14.55 -6.27
N SER A 52 8.24 -14.01 -7.10
CA SER A 52 9.22 -14.80 -7.86
C SER A 52 10.24 -15.52 -6.97
N GLU A 53 10.75 -14.84 -5.94
CA GLU A 53 11.76 -15.38 -5.02
C GLU A 53 11.16 -16.52 -4.17
N LEU A 54 9.90 -16.39 -3.77
CA LEU A 54 9.16 -17.46 -3.08
C LEU A 54 8.97 -18.72 -3.94
N VAL A 55 8.93 -18.60 -5.27
CA VAL A 55 8.77 -19.75 -6.17
C VAL A 55 10.09 -20.47 -6.41
N GLU A 56 11.21 -19.74 -6.45
CA GLU A 56 12.55 -20.34 -6.63
C GLU A 56 12.99 -21.14 -5.39
N ASP A 57 12.71 -20.64 -4.19
CA ASP A 57 13.03 -21.37 -2.94
C ASP A 57 12.23 -22.67 -2.79
N VAL A 58 10.96 -22.69 -3.23
CA VAL A 58 10.11 -23.90 -3.20
C VAL A 58 10.53 -24.91 -4.29
N ALA A 59 11.01 -24.43 -5.44
CA ALA A 59 11.52 -25.31 -6.49
C ALA A 59 12.89 -25.93 -6.12
N ALA A 60 13.72 -25.22 -5.37
CA ALA A 60 15.02 -25.69 -4.90
C ALA A 60 14.93 -26.75 -3.77
N ASP A 61 13.82 -26.81 -3.02
CA ASP A 61 13.61 -27.78 -1.93
C ASP A 61 13.05 -29.14 -2.40
N HIS A 62 12.80 -29.29 -3.71
CA HIS A 62 12.23 -30.51 -4.32
C HIS A 62 13.15 -31.23 -5.32
N THR A 63 14.45 -30.94 -5.35
CA THR A 63 15.47 -31.70 -6.11
C THR A 63 16.57 -32.20 -5.18
#